data_AF-A0A1Q4VZ63-F1
#
_entry.id   AF-A0A1Q4VZ63-F1
#
_cell.length_a   1.000
_cell.length_b   1.000
_cell.length_c   1.000
_cell.angle_alpha   90.00
_cell.angle_beta   90.00
_cell.angle_gamma   90.00
#
_symmetry.space_group_name_H-M   'P 1'
#
loop_
_entity.id
_entity.type
_entity.pdbx_description
1 polymer ?
#
loop_
_entity_poly.entity_id
_entity_poly.type
_entity_poly.pdbx_seq_one_letter_code
_entity_poly.pdbx_strand_id
1 'polypeptide(L)'
;MTHRFSLVLNREVNDQEKVTLKEASRADIAFVDDTLPTNADVPVTRIEFEDGVTATLAEAIEAGFEAVKAVPDLSVPGLSVPAQPAAAEGGEEAVNEAAEAVS
;
A
#
# COMPACT_ATOMS: atom_id res chain seq x y z
N MET A 1 14.21 -4.59 -11.03
CA MET A 1 13.85 -3.21 -10.65
C MET A 1 13.16 -3.33 -9.32
N THR A 2 13.48 -2.49 -8.33
CA THR A 2 12.87 -2.64 -6.99
C THR A 2 11.64 -1.76 -6.89
N HIS A 3 10.49 -2.39 -6.68
CA HIS A 3 9.22 -1.74 -6.44
C HIS A 3 9.09 -1.38 -4.96
N ARG A 4 8.67 -0.16 -4.67
CA ARG A 4 8.47 0.34 -3.31
C ARG A 4 7.11 1.01 -3.23
N PHE A 5 6.33 0.61 -2.26
CA PHE A 5 5.03 1.17 -1.95
C PHE A 5 4.77 1.05 -0.45
N SER A 6 3.78 1.78 0.06
CA SER A 6 3.40 1.72 1.46
C SER A 6 1.90 1.61 1.63
N LEU A 7 1.49 0.76 2.57
CA LEU A 7 0.09 0.53 2.95
C LEU A 7 -0.12 1.07 4.35
N VAL A 8 -1.09 1.97 4.51
CA VAL A 8 -1.56 2.42 5.82
C VAL A 8 -2.69 1.51 6.24
N LEU A 9 -2.58 0.94 7.44
CA LEU A 9 -3.58 0.04 8.01
C LEU A 9 -4.64 0.83 8.79
N ASN A 10 -5.78 0.18 9.07
CA ASN A 10 -6.86 0.77 9.87
C ASN A 10 -6.56 0.84 11.37
N ARG A 11 -5.53 0.13 11.84
CA ARG A 11 -5.12 0.05 13.24
C ARG A 11 -3.64 -0.30 13.37
N GLU A 12 -3.11 -0.21 14.57
CA GLU A 12 -1.81 -0.79 14.89
C GLU A 12 -1.84 -2.33 14.83
N VAL A 13 -0.77 -2.91 14.29
CA VAL A 13 -0.56 -4.36 14.29
C VAL A 13 0.32 -4.78 15.45
N ASN A 14 -0.08 -5.86 16.11
CA ASN A 14 0.71 -6.47 17.18
C ASN A 14 1.91 -7.24 16.63
N ASP A 15 2.90 -7.56 17.47
CA ASP A 15 4.10 -8.27 17.05
C ASP A 15 3.81 -9.61 16.36
N GLN A 16 2.80 -10.35 16.83
CA GLN A 16 2.37 -11.60 16.19
C GLN A 16 1.83 -11.36 14.77
N GLU A 17 1.03 -10.31 14.58
CA GLU A 17 0.50 -9.95 13.26
C GLU A 17 1.61 -9.47 12.33
N LYS A 18 2.60 -8.72 12.87
CA LYS A 18 3.81 -8.33 12.13
C LYS A 18 4.59 -9.54 11.63
N VAL A 19 4.72 -10.59 12.43
CA VAL A 19 5.35 -11.85 12.01
C VAL A 19 4.54 -12.51 10.90
N THR A 20 3.23 -12.66 11.08
CA THR A 20 2.35 -13.24 10.04
C THR A 20 2.41 -12.46 8.73
N LEU A 21 2.41 -11.13 8.78
CA LEU A 21 2.54 -10.27 7.61
C LEU A 21 3.90 -10.45 6.93
N LYS A 22 4.99 -10.62 7.70
CA LYS A 22 6.33 -10.89 7.16
C LYS A 22 6.44 -12.26 6.51
N GLU A 23 5.79 -13.27 7.08
CA GLU A 23 5.79 -14.63 6.53
C GLU A 23 4.87 -14.77 5.31
N ALA A 24 3.75 -14.03 5.29
CA ALA A 24 2.83 -14.00 4.17
C ALA A 24 3.34 -13.12 3.01
N SER A 25 4.03 -12.02 3.33
CA SER A 25 4.66 -11.15 2.34
C SER A 25 5.89 -11.83 1.75
N ARG A 26 5.93 -11.96 0.42
CA ARG A 26 7.14 -12.36 -0.31
C ARG A 26 8.15 -11.23 -0.48
N ALA A 27 7.73 -9.99 -0.19
CA ALA A 27 8.55 -8.79 -0.24
C ALA A 27 9.15 -8.45 1.13
N ASP A 28 10.24 -7.68 1.13
CA ASP A 28 10.80 -7.15 2.35
C ASP A 28 9.87 -6.06 2.90
N ILE A 29 9.41 -6.21 4.15
CA ILE A 29 8.46 -5.28 4.77
C ILE A 29 9.01 -4.66 6.05
N ALA A 30 8.84 -3.35 6.14
CA ALA A 30 9.12 -2.55 7.33
C ALA A 30 7.82 -2.02 7.93
N PHE A 31 7.74 -1.99 9.26
CA PHE A 31 6.60 -1.45 9.98
C PHE A 31 7.00 -0.10 10.58
N VAL A 32 6.21 0.93 10.28
CA VAL A 32 6.41 2.30 10.73
C VAL A 32 5.15 2.74 11.46
N ASP A 33 5.32 3.36 12.63
CA ASP A 33 4.22 3.96 13.37
C ASP A 33 3.75 5.23 12.64
N ASP A 34 2.47 5.31 12.36
CA ASP A 34 1.86 6.40 11.60
C ASP A 34 0.48 6.76 12.18
N THR A 35 -0.23 7.69 11.55
CA THR A 35 -1.55 8.12 12.02
C THR A 35 -2.55 8.12 10.86
N LEU A 36 -3.84 7.96 11.15
CA LEU A 36 -4.83 7.96 10.07
C LEU A 36 -4.76 9.29 9.29
N PRO A 37 -4.77 9.26 7.95
CA PRO A 37 -4.73 10.48 7.14
C PRO A 37 -5.95 11.37 7.39
N THR A 38 -7.06 10.78 7.82
CA THR A 38 -8.29 11.47 8.21
C THR A 38 -8.31 11.94 9.67
N ASN A 39 -7.46 11.36 10.54
CA ASN A 39 -7.42 11.68 11.96
C ASN A 39 -6.05 11.37 12.60
N ALA A 40 -5.28 12.42 12.91
CA ALA A 40 -3.93 12.31 13.48
C ALA A 40 -3.91 11.78 14.93
N ASP A 41 -5.04 11.76 15.64
CA ASP A 41 -5.13 11.20 17.00
C ASP A 41 -5.26 9.67 17.02
N VAL A 42 -5.47 9.04 15.85
CA VAL A 42 -5.60 7.58 15.75
C VAL A 42 -4.27 6.99 15.29
N PRO A 43 -3.50 6.34 16.18
CA PRO A 43 -2.28 5.65 15.79
C PRO A 43 -2.64 4.44 14.92
N VAL A 44 -1.86 4.26 13.86
CA VAL A 44 -1.98 3.13 12.93
C VAL A 44 -0.59 2.67 12.54
N THR A 45 -0.51 1.46 12.01
CA THR A 45 0.75 1.01 11.41
C THR A 45 0.74 1.27 9.91
N ARG A 46 1.81 1.89 9.41
CA ARG A 46 2.15 1.93 7.99
C ARG A 46 3.16 0.81 7.70
N ILE A 47 2.88 0.01 6.69
CA ILE A 47 3.79 -1.02 6.20
C ILE A 47 4.46 -0.46 4.94
N GLU A 48 5.78 -0.41 4.94
CA GLU A 48 6.57 -0.11 3.75
C GLU A 48 7.01 -1.43 3.12
N PHE A 49 6.63 -1.63 1.86
CA PHE A 49 6.99 -2.80 1.07
C PHE A 49 8.11 -2.43 0.13
N GLU A 50 9.15 -3.27 0.11
CA GLU A 50 10.23 -3.23 -0.86
C GLU A 50 10.33 -4.59 -1.55
N ASP A 51 9.88 -4.61 -2.79
CA ASP A 51 9.81 -5.81 -3.61
C ASP A 51 10.80 -5.72 -4.77
N GLY A 52 11.86 -6.52 -4.72
CA GLY A 52 12.82 -6.70 -5.81
C GLY A 52 12.55 -7.94 -6.67
N VAL A 53 11.47 -8.68 -6.39
CA VAL A 53 11.20 -10.01 -6.94
C VAL A 53 10.16 -9.95 -8.05
N THR A 54 9.10 -9.16 -7.88
CA THR A 54 8.03 -9.03 -8.89
C THR A 54 8.47 -8.25 -10.12
N ALA A 55 7.86 -8.59 -11.25
CA ALA A 55 8.14 -7.93 -12.52
C ALA A 55 7.46 -6.55 -12.62
N THR A 56 6.33 -6.38 -11.94
CA THR A 56 5.51 -5.18 -11.99
C THR A 56 5.12 -4.69 -10.59
N LEU A 57 4.90 -3.37 -10.48
CA LEU A 57 4.39 -2.75 -9.26
C LEU A 57 3.00 -3.29 -8.89
N ALA A 58 2.14 -3.57 -9.87
CA ALA A 58 0.79 -4.09 -9.64
C ALA A 58 0.85 -5.45 -8.91
N GLU A 59 1.68 -6.37 -9.40
CA GLU A 59 1.90 -7.67 -8.74
C GLU A 59 2.44 -7.50 -7.32
N ALA A 60 3.36 -6.55 -7.12
CA ALA A 60 3.91 -6.24 -5.79
C ALA A 60 2.80 -5.78 -4.83
N ILE A 61 1.94 -4.86 -5.28
CA ILE A 61 0.82 -4.32 -4.50
C ILE A 61 -0.19 -5.43 -4.21
N GLU A 62 -0.57 -6.24 -5.19
CA GLU A 62 -1.49 -7.36 -5.01
C GLU A 62 -0.97 -8.36 -3.98
N ALA A 63 0.32 -8.72 -4.04
CA ALA A 63 0.95 -9.57 -3.03
C ALA A 63 0.92 -8.95 -1.63
N GLY A 64 1.15 -7.63 -1.53
CA GLY A 64 1.03 -6.90 -0.27
C GLY A 64 -0.41 -6.91 0.30
N PHE A 65 -1.41 -6.71 -0.55
CA PHE A 65 -2.82 -6.80 -0.14
C PHE A 65 -3.22 -8.21 0.28
N GLU A 66 -2.73 -9.24 -0.43
CA GLU A 66 -2.96 -10.63 -0.07
C GLU A 66 -2.34 -10.98 1.29
N ALA A 67 -1.14 -10.47 1.58
CA ALA A 67 -0.52 -10.60 2.89
C ALA A 67 -1.36 -9.93 4.00
N VAL A 68 -1.90 -8.73 3.76
CA VAL A 68 -2.76 -8.06 4.74
C VAL A 68 -4.06 -8.85 4.98
N LYS A 69 -4.62 -9.48 3.95
CA LYS A 69 -5.80 -10.36 4.09
C LYS A 69 -5.52 -11.63 4.91
N ALA A 70 -4.26 -12.04 5.07
CA ALA A 70 -3.90 -13.16 5.93
C ALA A 70 -4.19 -12.87 7.41
N VAL A 71 -4.30 -11.60 7.79
CA VAL A 71 -4.68 -11.21 9.15
C VAL A 71 -6.15 -10.77 9.16
N PRO A 72 -7.02 -11.45 9.93
CA PRO A 72 -8.42 -11.06 10.04
C PRO A 72 -8.56 -9.67 10.69
N ASP A 73 -9.64 -8.95 10.36
CA ASP A 73 -9.94 -7.59 10.86
C ASP A 73 -8.93 -6.49 10.46
N LEU A 74 -7.98 -6.78 9.57
CA LEU A 74 -7.11 -5.79 8.97
C LEU A 74 -7.66 -5.27 7.65
N SER A 75 -7.57 -3.96 7.49
CA SER A 75 -8.00 -3.26 6.28
C SER A 75 -6.97 -2.19 5.94
N VAL A 76 -6.88 -1.88 4.65
CA VAL A 76 -5.94 -0.90 4.10
C VAL A 76 -6.72 0.36 3.68
N PRO A 77 -6.94 1.32 4.60
CA PRO A 77 -7.58 2.59 4.26
C PRO A 77 -6.75 3.48 3.32
N GLY A 78 -5.43 3.27 3.25
CA GLY A 78 -4.55 4.10 2.42
C GLY A 78 -3.46 3.30 1.73
N LEU A 79 -3.27 3.59 0.44
CA LEU A 79 -2.13 3.13 -0.36
C LEU A 79 -1.33 4.36 -0.78
N SER A 80 -0.03 4.35 -0.55
CA SER A 80 0.91 5.37 -1.01
C SER A 80 1.96 4.73 -1.89
N VAL A 81 2.04 5.18 -3.13
CA VAL A 81 3.05 4.74 -4.08
C VAL A 81 3.93 5.95 -4.40
N PRO A 82 5.19 6.01 -3.93
CA PRO A 82 6.09 7.06 -4.34
C PRO A 82 6.30 6.99 -5.86
N ALA A 83 6.57 8.13 -6.50
CA ALA A 83 6.82 8.19 -7.93
C ALA A 83 7.98 7.26 -8.30
N GLN A 84 7.64 6.07 -8.77
CA GLN A 84 8.60 5.11 -9.27
C GLN A 84 9.03 5.56 -10.67
N PRO A 85 10.30 5.35 -11.06
CA PRO A 85 10.68 5.56 -12.45
C PRO A 85 9.76 4.69 -13.31
N ALA A 86 8.88 5.33 -14.07
CA ALA A 86 7.89 4.65 -14.88
C ALA A 86 8.62 3.69 -15.82
N ALA A 87 8.43 2.39 -15.62
CA ALA A 87 8.56 1.47 -16.73
C ALA A 87 7.43 1.87 -17.69
N ALA A 88 7.80 2.58 -18.75
CA ALA A 88 6.87 2.97 -19.79
C ALA A 88 6.26 1.69 -20.37
N GLU A 89 4.99 1.42 -20.07
CA GLU A 89 4.03 0.73 -20.95
C GLU A 89 2.63 0.72 -20.29
N GLY A 90 1.71 1.56 -20.81
CA GLY A 90 0.23 1.53 -20.71
C GLY A 90 -0.40 1.52 -19.30
N GLY A 91 -1.11 2.52 -18.78
CA GLY A 91 -1.86 3.58 -19.43
C GLY A 91 -3.38 3.38 -19.26
N GLU A 92 -3.91 3.39 -18.03
CA GLU A 92 -5.36 3.51 -17.75
C GLU A 92 -5.56 4.19 -16.38
N GLU A 93 -6.40 5.19 -16.12
CA GLU A 93 -7.30 6.05 -16.91
C GLU A 93 -7.48 7.33 -16.07
N ALA A 94 -7.33 8.49 -16.70
CA ALA A 94 -7.64 9.78 -16.10
C ALA A 94 -9.16 9.88 -15.88
N VAL A 95 -9.58 9.87 -14.61
CA VAL A 95 -10.98 10.06 -14.26
C VAL A 95 -11.39 11.50 -14.59
N ASN A 96 -12.34 11.56 -15.51
CA ASN A 96 -13.10 12.68 -16.05
C ASN A 96 -13.72 13.59 -14.98
N GLU A 97 -13.48 14.90 -15.06
CA GLU A 97 -14.42 15.91 -14.56
C GLU A 97 -14.66 16.97 -15.64
N ALA A 98 -15.72 16.75 -16.40
CA ALA A 98 -16.37 17.73 -17.27
C ALA A 98 -17.64 18.25 -16.59
N ALA A 99 -17.61 19.52 -16.15
CA ALA A 99 -18.72 20.47 -15.99
C ALA A 99 -18.07 21.76 -15.44
N GLU A 100 -18.30 22.98 -15.91
CA GLU A 100 -19.55 23.58 -16.38
C GLU A 100 -19.25 24.87 -17.19
N ALA A 101 -20.17 25.20 -18.09
CA ALA A 101 -20.13 26.34 -19.00
C ALA A 101 -20.47 27.67 -18.31
N VAL A 102 -20.10 28.80 -18.95
CA VAL A 102 -21.06 29.88 -19.31
C VAL A 102 -20.34 30.86 -20.24
N SER A 103 -20.96 31.07 -21.40
CA SER A 103 -20.64 32.11 -22.40
C SER A 103 -21.40 33.41 -22.09
#